data_AF-A0A166PTL4-F1
#
_entry.id   AF-A0A166PTL4-F1
#
_cell.length_a   1.000
_cell.length_b   1.000
_cell.length_c   1.000
_cell.angle_alpha   90.00
_cell.angle_beta   90.00
_cell.angle_gamma   90.00
#
_symmetry.space_group_name_H-M   'P 1'
#
loop_
_entity.id
_entity.type
_entity.pdbx_description
1 polymer ?
#
loop_
_entity_poly.entity_id
_entity_poly.type
_entity_poly.pdbx_seq_one_letter_code
_entity_poly.pdbx_strand_id
1 'polypeptide(L)'
;LQKALRRSEALVEYQCSRMIQMQASTVLTQLENQEKKKGKGKDKNKRLHGDGMPRLLTSDEFYAVVEQATEQREKDAAAKEARSDQMEKYKRDLARWKTQEDAKAARNEAKTEAWRKAVADFKAGKELAKERNERWNGGKQQVRGPL
;
A
#
# COMPACT_ATOMS: atom_id res chain seq x y z
N LEU A 1 -23.93 -20.54 35.69
CA LEU A 1 -22.59 -20.21 36.22
C LEU A 1 -21.47 -21.02 35.56
N GLN A 2 -21.46 -22.35 35.64
CA GLN A 2 -20.38 -23.19 35.07
C GLN A 2 -20.16 -23.02 33.54
N LYS A 3 -21.23 -22.83 32.75
CA LYS A 3 -21.11 -22.58 31.29
C LYS A 3 -20.46 -21.24 30.96
N ALA A 4 -20.63 -20.23 31.81
CA ALA A 4 -20.00 -18.92 31.62
C ALA A 4 -18.51 -18.98 31.98
N LEU A 5 -18.16 -19.70 33.06
CA LEU A 5 -16.78 -19.92 33.50
C LEU A 5 -15.94 -20.63 32.41
N ARG A 6 -16.46 -21.72 31.84
CA ARG A 6 -15.77 -22.43 30.74
C ARG A 6 -15.57 -21.57 29.50
N ARG A 7 -16.53 -20.68 29.20
CA ARG A 7 -16.41 -19.75 28.06
C ARG A 7 -15.34 -18.69 28.32
N SER A 8 -15.25 -18.16 29.55
CA SER A 8 -14.18 -17.22 29.89
C SER A 8 -12.80 -17.88 29.88
N GLU A 9 -12.68 -19.11 30.39
CA GLU A 9 -11.42 -19.87 30.39
C GLU A 9 -10.93 -20.14 28.95
N ALA A 10 -11.81 -20.63 28.07
CA ALA A 10 -11.48 -20.86 26.68
C ALA A 10 -11.05 -19.59 25.92
N LEU A 11 -11.64 -18.43 26.27
CA LEU A 11 -11.25 -17.15 25.70
C LEU A 11 -9.87 -16.71 26.16
N VAL A 12 -9.53 -16.92 27.43
CA VAL A 12 -8.21 -16.60 27.99
C VAL A 12 -7.15 -17.52 27.37
N GLU A 13 -7.41 -18.82 27.27
CA GLU A 13 -6.50 -19.78 26.63
C GLU A 13 -6.24 -19.42 25.16
N TYR A 14 -7.29 -19.04 24.43
CA TYR A 14 -7.17 -18.59 23.05
C TYR A 14 -6.32 -17.32 22.93
N GLN A 15 -6.54 -16.32 23.81
CA GLN A 15 -5.77 -15.08 23.80
C GLN A 15 -4.29 -15.32 24.14
N CYS A 16 -4.01 -16.15 25.15
CA CYS A 16 -2.66 -16.56 25.51
C CYS A 16 -1.96 -17.28 24.36
N SER A 17 -2.63 -18.26 23.74
CA SER A 17 -2.07 -19.01 22.61
C SER A 17 -1.75 -18.10 21.43
N ARG A 18 -2.64 -17.17 21.10
CA ARG A 18 -2.43 -16.18 20.03
C ARG A 18 -1.26 -15.23 20.33
N MET A 19 -1.13 -14.79 21.59
CA MET A 19 -0.04 -13.94 22.03
C MET A 19 1.31 -14.65 21.90
N ILE A 20 1.38 -15.92 22.33
CA ILE A 20 2.59 -16.74 22.22
C ILE A 20 2.97 -16.94 20.75
N GLN A 21 2.00 -17.25 19.87
CA GLN A 21 2.26 -17.39 18.44
C GLN A 21 2.81 -16.11 17.82
N MET A 22 2.24 -14.95 18.18
CA MET A 22 2.75 -13.65 17.73
C MET A 22 4.17 -13.40 18.22
N GLN A 23 4.45 -13.64 19.51
CA GLN A 23 5.79 -13.44 20.08
C GLN A 23 6.82 -14.41 19.47
N ALA A 24 6.45 -15.66 19.22
CA ALA A 24 7.32 -16.61 18.53
C ALA A 24 7.66 -16.12 17.11
N SER A 25 6.68 -15.61 16.36
CA SER A 25 6.91 -15.09 15.02
C SER A 25 7.86 -13.87 14.99
N THR A 26 7.75 -12.97 15.98
CA THR A 26 8.63 -11.80 16.07
C THR A 26 10.05 -12.20 16.48
N VAL A 27 10.21 -13.14 17.41
CA VAL A 27 11.53 -13.64 17.80
C VAL A 27 12.19 -14.40 16.65
N LEU A 28 11.46 -15.24 15.92
CA LEU A 28 12.00 -15.97 14.76
C LEU A 28 12.48 -15.02 13.67
N THR A 29 11.68 -14.00 13.32
CA THR A 29 12.07 -12.99 12.33
C THR A 29 13.26 -12.14 12.80
N GLN A 30 13.36 -11.83 14.09
CA GLN A 30 14.52 -11.14 14.65
C GLN A 30 15.78 -12.00 14.57
N LEU A 31 15.70 -13.29 14.90
CA LEU A 31 16.81 -14.23 14.81
C LEU A 31 17.26 -14.42 13.36
N GLU A 32 16.32 -14.62 12.42
CA GLU A 32 16.63 -14.73 10.99
C GLU A 32 17.33 -13.46 10.48
N ASN A 33 16.90 -12.28 10.91
CA ASN A 33 17.54 -11.02 10.58
C ASN A 33 18.94 -10.89 11.21
N GLN A 34 19.15 -11.39 12.42
CA GLN A 34 20.46 -11.42 13.05
C GLN A 34 21.41 -12.41 12.36
N GLU A 35 20.93 -13.58 11.96
CA GLU A 35 21.71 -14.56 11.19
C GLU A 35 22.10 -14.01 9.82
N LYS A 36 21.16 -13.37 9.10
CA LYS A 36 21.44 -12.65 7.84
C LYS A 36 22.49 -11.54 8.04
N LYS A 37 22.47 -10.85 9.18
CA LYS A 37 23.47 -9.82 9.53
C LYS A 37 24.83 -10.41 9.95
N LYS A 38 24.87 -11.60 10.54
CA LYS A 38 26.12 -12.30 10.89
C LYS A 38 26.77 -12.97 9.67
N GLY A 39 25.97 -13.52 8.76
CA GLY A 39 26.42 -14.12 7.49
C GLY A 39 26.93 -13.08 6.49
N LYS A 40 26.38 -11.85 6.54
CA LYS A 40 27.00 -10.66 5.93
C LYS A 40 28.12 -10.17 6.84
N GLY A 41 29.21 -10.94 6.90
CA GLY A 41 30.37 -10.63 7.71
C GLY A 41 30.75 -9.16 7.56
N LYS A 42 31.13 -8.52 8.69
CA LYS A 42 31.63 -7.14 8.79
C LYS A 42 32.22 -6.69 7.46
N ASP A 43 31.44 -5.97 6.66
CA ASP A 43 31.95 -5.26 5.50
C ASP A 43 32.96 -4.27 6.08
N LYS A 44 34.24 -4.67 6.07
CA LYS A 44 35.34 -3.77 6.35
C LYS A 44 35.10 -2.60 5.41
N ASN A 45 34.83 -1.45 6.00
CA ASN A 45 34.45 -0.21 5.34
C ASN A 45 35.27 -0.07 4.03
N LYS A 46 34.67 -0.43 2.88
CA LYS A 46 35.35 -0.38 1.57
C LYS A 46 35.55 1.06 1.09
N ARG A 47 35.13 2.03 1.90
CA ARG A 47 35.45 3.44 1.68
C ARG A 47 36.92 3.63 2.01
N LEU A 48 37.66 4.06 0.99
CA LEU A 48 39.07 4.49 1.09
C LEU A 48 39.32 5.47 2.26
N HIS A 49 38.28 6.21 2.69
CA HIS A 49 38.27 7.13 3.83
C HIS A 49 37.07 6.87 4.76
N GLY A 50 36.93 5.63 5.23
CA GLY A 50 35.79 5.22 6.03
C GLY A 50 35.85 5.64 7.50
N ASP A 51 37.07 5.75 8.03
CA ASP A 51 37.45 5.93 9.42
C ASP A 51 38.13 7.29 9.69
N GLY A 52 38.33 8.10 8.65
CA GLY A 52 38.97 9.44 8.75
C GLY A 52 40.48 9.39 9.05
N MET A 53 41.04 8.19 9.25
CA MET A 53 42.46 7.98 9.51
C MET A 53 43.13 7.48 8.22
N PRO A 54 44.10 8.22 7.64
CA PRO A 54 44.78 7.77 6.43
C PRO A 54 45.51 6.46 6.69
N ARG A 55 45.10 5.39 6.02
CA ARG A 55 45.87 4.14 5.99
C ARG A 55 46.97 4.28 4.95
N LEU A 56 48.22 4.08 5.37
CA LEU A 56 49.35 3.89 4.46
C LEU A 56 49.19 2.51 3.80
N LEU A 57 48.45 2.48 2.70
CA LEU A 57 48.38 1.30 1.82
C LEU A 57 49.67 1.24 1.00
N THR A 58 50.18 0.04 0.76
CA THR A 58 51.22 -0.16 -0.25
C THR A 58 50.65 0.19 -1.64
N SER A 59 51.50 0.57 -2.59
CA SER A 59 51.05 1.06 -3.92
C SER A 59 49.99 0.14 -4.53
N ASP A 60 50.21 -1.17 -4.48
CA ASP A 60 49.41 -2.18 -5.16
C ASP A 60 48.05 -2.38 -4.48
N GLU A 61 48.01 -2.33 -3.15
CA GLU A 61 46.77 -2.40 -2.38
C GLU A 61 45.89 -1.18 -2.61
N PHE A 62 46.50 0.01 -2.78
CA PHE A 62 45.78 1.22 -3.11
C PHE A 62 45.13 1.13 -4.49
N TYR A 63 45.87 0.69 -5.52
CA TYR A 63 45.33 0.52 -6.87
C TYR A 63 44.17 -0.47 -6.89
N ALA A 64 44.30 -1.62 -6.22
CA ALA A 64 43.24 -2.62 -6.14
C ALA A 64 41.95 -2.08 -5.47
N VAL A 65 42.08 -1.25 -4.42
CA VAL A 65 40.91 -0.64 -3.75
C VAL A 65 40.27 0.44 -4.62
N VAL A 66 41.07 1.22 -5.36
CA VAL A 66 40.56 2.24 -6.28
C VAL A 66 39.79 1.60 -7.43
N GLU A 67 40.33 0.55 -8.05
CA GLU A 67 39.63 -0.21 -9.12
C GLU A 67 38.30 -0.81 -8.64
N GLN A 68 38.29 -1.42 -7.45
CA GLN A 68 37.04 -1.92 -6.87
C GLN A 68 36.03 -0.81 -6.59
N ALA A 69 36.49 0.37 -6.16
CA ALA A 69 35.62 1.51 -5.90
C ALA A 69 35.06 2.13 -7.19
N THR A 70 35.85 2.17 -8.28
CA THR A 70 35.38 2.63 -9.59
C THR A 70 34.36 1.68 -10.18
N GLU A 71 34.64 0.37 -10.17
CA GLU A 71 33.67 -0.64 -10.63
C GLU A 71 32.36 -0.59 -9.83
N GLN A 72 32.44 -0.42 -8.51
CA GLN A 72 31.25 -0.34 -7.68
C GLN A 72 30.44 0.94 -7.97
N ARG A 73 31.11 2.07 -8.22
CA ARG A 73 30.44 3.32 -8.61
C ARG A 73 29.73 3.18 -9.96
N GLU A 74 30.33 2.50 -10.92
CA GLU A 74 29.71 2.25 -12.22
C GLU A 74 28.47 1.35 -12.08
N LYS A 75 28.57 0.27 -11.29
CA LYS A 75 27.43 -0.61 -10.97
C LYS A 75 26.31 0.15 -10.25
N ASP A 76 26.66 0.99 -9.29
CA ASP A 76 25.70 1.79 -8.53
C ASP A 76 25.04 2.88 -9.40
N ALA A 77 25.79 3.48 -10.33
CA ALA A 77 25.27 4.44 -11.30
C ALA A 77 24.27 3.77 -12.26
N ALA A 78 24.63 2.63 -12.84
CA ALA A 78 23.73 1.85 -13.69
C ALA A 78 22.47 1.40 -12.94
N ALA A 79 22.61 0.96 -11.69
CA ALA A 79 21.47 0.60 -10.84
C ALA A 79 20.60 1.81 -10.45
N LYS A 80 21.17 3.02 -10.41
CA LYS A 80 20.41 4.26 -10.15
C LYS A 80 19.61 4.68 -11.39
N GLU A 81 20.21 4.59 -12.58
CA GLU A 81 19.54 4.87 -13.85
C GLU A 81 18.38 3.90 -14.11
N ALA A 82 18.60 2.61 -13.90
CA ALA A 82 17.53 1.61 -14.01
C ALA A 82 16.36 1.89 -13.03
N ARG A 83 16.68 2.36 -11.82
CA ARG A 83 15.66 2.77 -10.83
C ARG A 83 14.93 4.04 -11.24
N SER A 84 15.61 5.04 -11.82
CA SER A 84 14.95 6.24 -12.32
C SER A 84 14.00 5.94 -13.48
N ASP A 85 14.40 5.06 -14.40
CA ASP A 85 13.56 4.69 -15.54
C ASP A 85 12.28 3.96 -15.10
N GLN A 86 12.39 3.06 -14.12
CA GLN A 86 11.23 2.40 -13.53
C GLN A 86 10.31 3.39 -12.82
N MET A 87 10.87 4.35 -12.08
CA MET A 87 10.09 5.38 -11.41
C MET A 87 9.36 6.30 -12.39
N GLU A 88 10.00 6.68 -13.50
CA GLU A 88 9.35 7.49 -14.53
C GLU A 88 8.21 6.74 -15.23
N LYS A 89 8.38 5.44 -15.51
CA LYS A 89 7.28 4.60 -16.01
C LYS A 89 6.13 4.53 -15.02
N TYR A 90 6.42 4.25 -13.75
CA TYR A 90 5.41 4.20 -12.70
C TYR A 90 4.64 5.52 -12.56
N LYS A 91 5.33 6.66 -12.59
CA LYS A 91 4.68 7.98 -12.55
C LYS A 91 3.73 8.20 -13.72
N ARG A 92 4.14 7.82 -14.94
CA ARG A 92 3.29 7.94 -16.15
C ARG A 92 2.05 7.06 -16.04
N ASP A 93 2.22 5.82 -15.62
CA ASP A 93 1.10 4.88 -15.46
C ASP A 93 0.14 5.35 -14.37
N LEU A 94 0.65 5.86 -13.24
CA LEU A 94 -0.16 6.42 -12.17
C LEU A 94 -0.94 7.65 -12.62
N ALA A 95 -0.32 8.56 -13.38
CA ALA A 95 -1.00 9.74 -13.93
C ALA A 95 -2.11 9.34 -14.91
N ARG A 96 -1.85 8.36 -15.78
CA ARG A 96 -2.86 7.82 -16.70
C ARG A 96 -4.00 7.14 -15.95
N TRP A 97 -3.69 6.39 -14.89
CA TRP A 97 -4.72 5.75 -14.07
C TRP A 97 -5.59 6.78 -13.34
N LYS A 98 -5.00 7.80 -12.72
CA LYS A 98 -5.73 8.88 -12.04
C LYS A 98 -6.68 9.61 -12.97
N THR A 99 -6.21 10.03 -14.15
CA THR A 99 -7.06 10.70 -15.13
C THR A 99 -8.26 9.83 -15.58
N GLN A 100 -8.06 8.52 -15.69
CA GLN A 100 -9.16 7.59 -15.98
C GLN A 100 -10.11 7.40 -14.80
N GLU A 101 -9.61 7.39 -13.57
CA GLU A 101 -10.42 7.32 -12.37
C GLU A 101 -11.28 8.58 -12.21
N ASP A 102 -10.67 9.76 -12.35
CA ASP A 102 -11.37 11.06 -12.28
C ASP A 102 -12.50 11.13 -13.33
N ALA A 103 -12.22 10.69 -14.56
CA ALA A 103 -13.24 10.64 -15.61
C ALA A 103 -14.38 9.65 -15.30
N LYS A 104 -14.08 8.50 -14.68
CA LYS A 104 -15.09 7.53 -14.24
C LYS A 104 -15.91 8.09 -13.09
N ALA A 105 -15.27 8.74 -12.12
CA ALA A 105 -15.90 9.37 -10.98
C ALA A 105 -16.88 10.46 -11.46
N ALA A 106 -16.45 11.36 -12.34
CA ALA A 106 -17.30 12.40 -12.91
C ALA A 106 -18.50 11.81 -13.67
N ARG A 107 -18.30 10.73 -14.46
CA ARG A 107 -19.40 10.05 -15.15
C ARG A 107 -20.40 9.45 -14.15
N ASN A 108 -19.91 8.83 -13.09
CA ASN A 108 -20.75 8.19 -12.08
C ASN A 108 -21.50 9.25 -11.24
N GLU A 109 -20.87 10.38 -10.96
CA GLU A 109 -21.51 11.52 -10.31
C GLU A 109 -22.65 12.07 -11.17
N ALA A 110 -22.42 12.32 -12.47
CA ALA A 110 -23.46 12.77 -13.39
C ALA A 110 -24.65 11.79 -13.46
N LYS A 111 -24.38 10.48 -13.49
CA LYS A 111 -25.44 9.45 -13.42
C LYS A 111 -26.18 9.49 -12.08
N THR A 112 -25.46 9.74 -10.98
CA THR A 112 -26.02 9.85 -9.63
C THR A 112 -26.94 11.05 -9.51
N GLU A 113 -26.54 12.20 -10.05
CA GLU A 113 -27.36 13.41 -10.07
C GLU A 113 -28.61 13.22 -10.93
N ALA A 114 -28.48 12.65 -12.13
CA ALA A 114 -29.62 12.36 -12.99
C ALA A 114 -30.62 11.42 -12.31
N TRP A 115 -30.12 10.37 -11.63
CA TRP A 115 -30.97 9.48 -10.85
C TRP A 115 -31.63 10.20 -9.67
N ARG A 116 -30.89 11.00 -8.90
CA ARG A 116 -31.45 11.79 -7.78
C ARG A 116 -32.56 12.72 -8.26
N LYS A 117 -32.36 13.41 -9.38
CA LYS A 117 -33.36 14.29 -9.99
C LYS A 117 -34.61 13.50 -10.42
N ALA A 118 -34.43 12.40 -11.15
CA ALA A 118 -35.55 11.55 -11.57
C ALA A 118 -36.36 10.99 -10.38
N VAL A 119 -35.68 10.63 -9.28
CA VAL A 119 -36.35 10.18 -8.05
C VAL A 119 -37.09 11.34 -7.37
N ALA A 120 -36.51 12.53 -7.35
CA ALA A 120 -37.17 13.72 -6.79
C ALA A 120 -38.42 14.11 -7.60
N ASP A 121 -38.31 14.16 -8.93
CA ASP A 121 -39.42 14.46 -9.83
C ASP A 121 -40.55 13.43 -9.69
N PHE A 122 -40.20 12.14 -9.59
CA PHE A 122 -41.15 11.06 -9.34
C PHE A 122 -41.91 11.26 -8.01
N LYS A 123 -41.19 11.59 -6.93
CA LYS A 123 -41.81 11.84 -5.62
C LYS A 123 -42.71 13.08 -5.65
N ALA A 124 -42.25 14.17 -6.26
CA ALA A 124 -43.02 15.40 -6.38
C ALA A 124 -44.31 15.19 -7.18
N GLY A 125 -44.24 14.48 -8.31
CA GLY A 125 -45.42 14.15 -9.09
C GLY A 125 -46.41 13.26 -8.31
N LYS A 126 -45.90 12.30 -7.55
CA LYS A 126 -46.75 11.41 -6.73
C LYS A 126 -47.47 12.18 -5.63
N GLU A 127 -46.79 13.11 -4.95
CA GLU A 127 -47.43 13.97 -3.94
C GLU A 127 -48.45 14.92 -4.57
N LEU A 128 -48.16 15.54 -5.73
CA LEU A 128 -49.13 16.39 -6.44
C LEU A 128 -50.41 15.63 -6.85
N ALA A 129 -50.27 14.39 -7.35
CA ALA A 129 -51.43 13.56 -7.69
C ALA A 129 -52.26 13.23 -6.43
N LYS A 130 -51.59 13.02 -5.29
CA LYS A 130 -52.26 12.78 -4.00
C LYS A 130 -52.97 14.03 -3.50
N GLU A 131 -52.36 15.22 -3.60
CA GLU A 131 -52.97 16.51 -3.24
C GLU A 131 -54.20 16.82 -4.09
N ARG A 132 -54.13 16.53 -5.40
CA ARG A 132 -55.25 16.69 -6.33
C ARG A 132 -56.32 15.59 -6.24
N ASN A 133 -56.09 14.58 -5.41
CA ASN A 133 -56.93 13.38 -5.30
C ASN A 133 -57.16 12.69 -6.66
N GLU A 134 -56.14 12.73 -7.52
CA GLU A 134 -56.10 12.11 -8.85
C GLU A 134 -55.34 10.78 -8.80
N ARG A 135 -55.70 9.83 -9.68
CA ARG A 135 -55.00 8.55 -9.77
C ARG A 135 -53.63 8.76 -10.41
N TRP A 136 -52.56 8.41 -9.67
CA TRP A 136 -51.18 8.46 -10.18
C TRP A 136 -50.97 7.50 -11.37
N ASN A 137 -50.58 8.06 -12.52
CA ASN A 137 -50.27 7.30 -13.75
C ASN A 137 -48.79 7.37 -14.17
N GLY A 138 -47.91 8.01 -13.38
CA GLY A 138 -46.49 8.25 -13.73
C GLY A 138 -45.55 7.05 -13.57
N GLY A 139 -46.06 5.81 -13.64
CA GLY A 139 -45.25 4.59 -13.61
C GLY A 139 -44.65 4.23 -12.24
N LYS A 140 -43.62 3.37 -12.27
CA LYS A 140 -42.91 2.85 -11.07
C LYS A 140 -41.69 3.71 -10.73
N GLN A 141 -41.39 3.84 -9.44
CA GLN A 141 -40.18 4.51 -8.96
C GLN A 141 -38.93 3.83 -9.51
N GLN A 142 -37.89 4.59 -9.84
CA GLN A 142 -36.59 4.02 -10.18
C GLN A 142 -35.93 3.46 -8.91
N VAL A 143 -36.03 2.15 -8.71
CA VAL A 143 -35.54 1.43 -7.51
C VAL A 143 -34.04 1.09 -7.59
N ARG A 144 -33.48 0.97 -8.81
CA ARG A 144 -32.04 0.70 -8.99
C ARG A 144 -31.28 2.01 -9.11
N GLY A 145 -30.30 2.20 -8.23
CA GLY A 145 -29.36 3.31 -8.29
C GLY A 145 -28.47 3.26 -9.55
N PRO A 146 -27.71 4.32 -9.82
CA PRO A 146 -26.80 4.34 -10.95
C PRO A 146 -25.67 3.33 -10.75
N LEU A 147 -25.45 2.49 -11.77
CA LEU A 147 -24.29 1.59 -11.88
C LEU A 147 -23.03 2.36 -12.36
#